data_AF-A0A832GZI5-F1
#
_entry.id   AF-A0A832GZI5-F1
#
_cell.length_a   1.000
_cell.length_b   1.000
_cell.length_c   1.000
_cell.angle_alpha   90.00
_cell.angle_beta   90.00
_cell.angle_gamma   90.00
#
_symmetry.space_group_name_H-M   'P 1'
#
loop_
_entity.id
_entity.type
_entity.pdbx_description
1 polymer ?
#
loop_
_entity_poly.entity_id
_entity_poly.type
_entity_poly.pdbx_seq_one_letter_code
_entity_poly.pdbx_strand_id
1 'polypeptide(L)'
;MAVTVHYVGFHPTLLLEGFDEIRRREPIERVYILYDGKSDRGDRYRAVSQRNAAKLAKALAFFKPIKLPVNPLSYRSAFSRIYSIAYCELKLREGERRGVKVYVDVTDMPPLMAAAAGAVAMMFENVEVYSVIPDVRGEFIPDPRTPEFDDWVEQKDSAHAQEVAKLPLPGRRVSAALDSEKKLKILFTLRRLNGSAESVVDLMRACGDDPERYPAAKAAYSRLLKEMEEEGLIEREQEGRSRRVRLTEYGRALVLALVRAEELAER
;
A
#
# COMPACT_ATOMS: atom_id res chain seq x y z
N MET A 1 1.06 -2.95 -18.13
CA MET A 1 0.14 -4.11 -18.15
C MET A 1 0.00 -4.58 -16.73
N ALA A 2 -1.20 -4.95 -16.29
CA ALA A 2 -1.48 -5.18 -14.89
C ALA A 2 -1.92 -6.63 -14.60
N VAL A 3 -1.41 -7.16 -13.49
CA VAL A 3 -1.92 -8.34 -12.82
C VAL A 3 -2.58 -7.89 -11.53
N THR A 4 -3.77 -8.39 -11.23
CA THR A 4 -4.48 -8.05 -9.99
C THR A 4 -4.66 -9.26 -9.11
N VAL A 5 -4.44 -9.12 -7.81
CA VAL A 5 -4.56 -10.19 -6.80
C VAL A 5 -5.55 -9.75 -5.74
N HIS A 6 -6.66 -10.48 -5.61
CA HIS A 6 -7.77 -10.13 -4.71
C HIS A 6 -7.99 -11.23 -3.68
N TYR A 7 -7.82 -10.94 -2.40
CA TYR A 7 -8.36 -11.83 -1.37
C TYR A 7 -9.82 -11.50 -1.13
N VAL A 8 -10.69 -12.51 -1.17
CA VAL A 8 -12.13 -12.32 -1.06
C VAL A 8 -12.61 -12.74 0.31
N GLY A 9 -13.04 -11.76 1.09
CA GLY A 9 -13.69 -11.95 2.38
C GLY A 9 -15.18 -11.63 2.25
N PHE A 10 -15.55 -10.43 2.68
CA PHE A 10 -16.95 -10.02 2.85
C PHE A 10 -17.45 -9.06 1.78
N HIS A 11 -16.55 -8.38 1.07
CA HIS A 11 -16.90 -7.20 0.27
C HIS A 11 -16.60 -7.40 -1.24
N PRO A 12 -17.22 -8.38 -1.92
CA PRO A 12 -16.94 -8.64 -3.34
C PRO A 12 -17.30 -7.46 -4.26
N THR A 13 -18.18 -6.56 -3.84
CA THR A 13 -18.50 -5.33 -4.59
C THR A 13 -17.36 -4.32 -4.52
N LEU A 14 -16.82 -4.03 -3.33
CA LEU A 14 -15.67 -3.13 -3.19
C LEU A 14 -14.45 -3.64 -3.97
N LEU A 15 -14.21 -4.95 -3.95
CA LEU A 15 -13.14 -5.56 -4.74
C LEU A 15 -13.33 -5.35 -6.25
N LEU A 16 -14.58 -5.40 -6.75
CA LEU A 16 -14.88 -5.12 -8.16
C LEU A 16 -14.65 -3.65 -8.50
N GLU A 17 -15.00 -2.74 -7.60
CA GLU A 17 -14.79 -1.30 -7.80
C GLU A 17 -13.30 -0.95 -7.83
N GLY A 18 -12.51 -1.50 -6.90
CA GLY A 18 -11.05 -1.38 -6.91
C GLY A 18 -10.43 -1.96 -8.17
N PHE A 19 -10.88 -3.15 -8.59
CA PHE A 19 -10.47 -3.76 -9.86
C PHE A 19 -10.78 -2.86 -11.06
N ASP A 20 -11.98 -2.28 -11.13
CA ASP A 20 -12.38 -1.41 -12.23
C ASP A 20 -11.56 -0.12 -12.30
N GLU A 21 -11.19 0.45 -11.15
CA GLU A 21 -10.32 1.62 -11.11
C GLU A 21 -8.94 1.33 -11.70
N ILE A 22 -8.37 0.16 -11.40
CA ILE A 22 -7.10 -0.28 -12.00
C ILE A 22 -7.28 -0.54 -13.50
N ARG A 23 -8.33 -1.27 -13.88
CA ARG A 23 -8.61 -1.63 -15.28
C ARG A 23 -8.80 -0.42 -16.20
N ARG A 24 -9.32 0.70 -15.68
CA ARG A 24 -9.46 1.96 -16.44
C ARG A 24 -8.10 2.59 -16.76
N ARG A 25 -7.09 2.37 -15.92
CA ARG A 25 -5.76 2.97 -16.03
C ARG A 25 -4.78 2.06 -16.75
N GLU A 26 -4.88 0.75 -16.53
CA GLU A 26 -3.95 -0.24 -17.06
C GLU A 26 -4.66 -1.46 -17.70
N PRO A 27 -4.18 -1.93 -18.87
CA PRO A 27 -4.69 -3.17 -19.45
C PRO A 27 -4.42 -4.37 -18.54
N ILE A 28 -5.50 -5.04 -18.11
CA ILE A 28 -5.45 -6.22 -17.23
C ILE A 28 -5.06 -7.45 -18.05
N GLU A 29 -3.98 -8.11 -17.66
CA GLU A 29 -3.53 -9.36 -18.26
C GLU A 29 -4.03 -10.58 -17.50
N ARG A 30 -4.06 -10.50 -16.17
CA ARG A 30 -4.39 -11.64 -15.33
C ARG A 30 -5.03 -11.22 -14.02
N VAL A 31 -5.97 -12.04 -13.60
CA VAL A 31 -6.69 -11.85 -12.33
C VAL A 31 -6.50 -13.09 -11.48
N TYR A 32 -5.97 -12.90 -10.28
CA TYR A 32 -5.88 -13.91 -9.24
C TYR A 32 -6.93 -13.64 -8.17
N ILE A 33 -7.68 -14.66 -7.80
CA ILE A 33 -8.68 -14.61 -6.73
C ILE A 33 -8.22 -15.56 -5.63
N LEU A 34 -7.79 -14.99 -4.51
CA LEU A 34 -7.46 -15.72 -3.30
C LEU A 34 -8.72 -15.89 -2.46
N TYR A 35 -8.91 -17.09 -1.92
CA TYR A 35 -10.06 -17.40 -1.07
C TYR A 35 -9.64 -18.28 0.10
N ASP A 36 -10.41 -18.24 1.17
CA ASP A 36 -10.15 -19.02 2.38
C ASP A 36 -10.23 -20.51 2.08
N GLY A 37 -9.05 -21.13 2.15
CA GLY A 37 -8.78 -22.53 1.90
C GLY A 37 -8.46 -23.30 3.18
N LYS A 38 -8.78 -22.79 4.37
CA LYS A 38 -8.65 -23.54 5.62
C LYS A 38 -9.32 -24.91 5.50
N SER A 39 -8.73 -25.89 6.17
CA SER A 39 -9.19 -27.29 6.14
C SER A 39 -10.49 -27.49 6.91
N ASP A 40 -10.76 -26.66 7.93
CA ASP A 40 -12.00 -26.72 8.70
C ASP A 40 -13.22 -26.35 7.84
N ARG A 41 -14.03 -27.36 7.53
CA ARG A 41 -15.25 -27.20 6.71
C ARG A 41 -16.42 -26.58 7.48
N GLY A 42 -16.38 -26.58 8.82
CA GLY A 42 -17.39 -25.96 9.68
C GLY A 42 -17.21 -24.44 9.81
N ASP A 43 -16.06 -23.92 9.39
CA ASP A 43 -15.74 -22.51 9.47
C ASP A 43 -16.65 -21.66 8.56
N ARG A 44 -17.41 -20.75 9.18
CA ARG A 44 -18.36 -19.86 8.48
C ARG A 44 -17.66 -18.83 7.59
N TYR A 45 -16.50 -18.33 8.01
CA TYR A 45 -15.70 -17.37 7.22
C TYR A 45 -15.24 -18.03 5.91
N ARG A 46 -14.79 -19.29 5.99
CA ARG A 46 -14.43 -20.11 4.84
C ARG A 46 -15.58 -20.24 3.85
N ALA A 47 -16.78 -20.57 4.34
CA ALA A 47 -17.96 -20.72 3.49
C ALA A 47 -18.32 -19.40 2.77
N VAL A 48 -18.29 -18.27 3.49
CA VAL A 48 -18.57 -16.94 2.91
C VAL A 48 -17.52 -16.56 1.87
N SER A 49 -16.23 -16.69 2.19
CA SER A 49 -15.13 -16.40 1.27
C SER A 49 -15.23 -17.21 -0.03
N GLN A 50 -15.54 -18.52 0.06
CA GLN A 50 -15.68 -19.39 -1.11
C GLN A 50 -16.87 -19.00 -1.99
N ARG A 51 -18.03 -18.71 -1.37
CA ARG A 51 -19.20 -18.19 -2.08
C ARG A 51 -18.87 -16.89 -2.81
N ASN A 52 -18.21 -15.96 -2.12
CA ASN A 52 -17.88 -14.65 -2.69
C ASN A 52 -16.79 -14.75 -3.78
N ALA A 53 -15.81 -15.64 -3.64
CA ALA A 53 -14.84 -15.92 -4.69
C ALA A 53 -15.48 -16.51 -5.95
N ALA A 54 -16.51 -17.35 -5.81
CA ALA A 54 -17.29 -17.84 -6.95
C ALA A 54 -18.10 -16.72 -7.62
N LYS A 55 -18.72 -15.83 -6.82
CA LYS A 55 -19.41 -14.63 -7.32
C LYS A 55 -18.45 -13.73 -8.12
N LEU A 56 -17.29 -13.43 -7.56
CA LEU A 56 -16.27 -12.58 -8.19
C LEU A 56 -15.72 -13.24 -9.47
N ALA A 57 -15.45 -14.55 -9.44
CA ALA A 57 -14.98 -15.28 -10.62
C ALA A 57 -15.99 -15.26 -11.77
N LYS A 58 -17.30 -15.30 -11.46
CA LYS A 58 -18.37 -15.17 -12.45
C LYS A 58 -18.41 -13.76 -13.04
N ALA A 59 -18.30 -12.72 -12.20
CA ALA A 59 -18.29 -11.33 -12.66
C ALA A 59 -17.07 -11.03 -13.55
N LEU A 60 -15.91 -11.60 -13.22
CA LEU A 60 -14.66 -11.40 -13.94
C LEU A 60 -14.37 -12.48 -15.00
N ALA A 61 -15.39 -13.26 -15.41
CA ALA A 61 -15.21 -14.43 -16.26
C ALA A 61 -14.48 -14.15 -17.59
N PHE A 62 -14.64 -12.95 -18.15
CA PHE A 62 -13.92 -12.49 -19.35
C PHE A 62 -12.40 -12.63 -19.20
N PHE A 63 -11.86 -12.32 -18.02
CA PHE A 63 -10.43 -12.38 -17.71
C PHE A 63 -9.94 -13.78 -17.31
N LYS A 64 -10.84 -14.78 -17.24
CA LYS A 64 -10.54 -16.17 -16.83
C LYS A 64 -9.73 -16.22 -15.53
N PRO A 65 -10.28 -15.72 -14.41
CA PRO A 65 -9.54 -15.54 -13.17
C PRO A 65 -9.04 -16.88 -12.60
N ILE A 66 -7.83 -16.86 -12.06
CA ILE A 66 -7.19 -18.00 -11.42
C ILE A 66 -7.52 -17.98 -9.94
N LYS A 67 -8.34 -18.94 -9.50
CA LYS A 67 -8.72 -19.09 -8.09
C LYS A 67 -7.68 -19.92 -7.34
N LEU A 68 -7.17 -19.41 -6.22
CA LEU A 68 -6.16 -20.09 -5.43
C LEU A 68 -6.52 -20.10 -3.94
N PRO A 69 -6.47 -21.25 -3.24
CA PRO A 69 -6.76 -21.32 -1.82
C PRO A 69 -5.62 -20.73 -0.99
N VAL A 70 -5.96 -20.08 0.11
CA VAL A 70 -4.99 -19.57 1.10
C VAL A 70 -5.56 -19.74 2.50
N ASN A 71 -4.71 -20.02 3.50
CA ASN A 71 -5.11 -19.83 4.89
C ASN A 71 -4.81 -18.37 5.28
N PRO A 72 -5.82 -17.49 5.39
CA PRO A 72 -5.60 -16.06 5.61
C PRO A 72 -5.11 -15.75 7.03
N LEU A 73 -5.25 -16.69 7.97
CA LEU A 73 -4.75 -16.59 9.34
C LEU A 73 -3.33 -17.15 9.50
N SER A 74 -2.72 -17.65 8.42
CA SER A 74 -1.35 -18.16 8.42
C SER A 74 -0.47 -17.24 7.58
N TYR A 75 0.43 -16.50 8.24
CA TYR A 75 1.42 -15.65 7.55
C TYR A 75 2.17 -16.44 6.47
N ARG A 76 2.65 -17.65 6.78
CA ARG A 76 3.37 -18.51 5.83
C ARG A 76 2.52 -18.83 4.59
N SER A 77 1.24 -19.16 4.78
CA SER A 77 0.34 -19.47 3.67
C SER A 77 0.08 -18.24 2.80
N ALA A 78 -0.24 -17.11 3.43
CA ALA A 78 -0.45 -15.83 2.75
C ALA A 78 0.79 -15.36 1.98
N PHE A 79 1.94 -15.28 2.67
CA PHE A 79 3.21 -14.84 2.11
C PHE A 79 3.62 -15.70 0.91
N SER A 80 3.68 -17.03 1.08
CA SER A 80 4.10 -17.93 -0.01
C SER A 80 3.18 -17.85 -1.21
N ARG A 81 1.87 -17.67 -1.00
CA ARG A 81 0.89 -17.51 -2.08
C ARG A 81 1.13 -16.21 -2.85
N ILE A 82 1.17 -15.08 -2.16
CA ILE A 82 1.33 -13.76 -2.80
C ILE A 82 2.72 -13.65 -3.45
N TYR A 83 3.78 -14.10 -2.75
CA TYR A 83 5.14 -14.14 -3.28
C TYR A 83 5.23 -15.00 -4.55
N SER A 84 4.64 -16.19 -4.56
CA SER A 84 4.70 -17.06 -5.74
C SER A 84 4.00 -16.45 -6.95
N ILE A 85 2.90 -15.71 -6.75
CA ILE A 85 2.23 -14.96 -7.82
C ILE A 85 3.17 -13.86 -8.33
N ALA A 86 3.67 -12.99 -7.45
CA ALA A 86 4.57 -11.90 -7.83
C ALA A 86 5.81 -12.43 -8.56
N TYR A 87 6.47 -13.45 -8.03
CA TYR A 87 7.66 -14.07 -8.63
C TYR A 87 7.36 -14.74 -9.98
N CYS A 88 6.23 -15.45 -10.11
CA CYS A 88 5.83 -16.05 -11.38
C CYS A 88 5.62 -15.00 -12.46
N GLU A 89 4.87 -13.95 -12.13
CA GLU A 89 4.49 -12.89 -13.07
C GLU A 89 5.65 -11.96 -13.42
N LEU A 90 6.49 -11.63 -12.43
CA LEU A 90 7.56 -10.64 -12.58
C LEU A 90 8.94 -11.25 -12.84
N LYS A 91 9.16 -12.57 -12.70
CA LYS A 91 10.49 -13.18 -12.89
C LYS A 91 10.49 -14.38 -13.81
N LEU A 92 9.52 -15.29 -13.66
CA LEU A 92 9.49 -16.50 -14.49
C LEU A 92 8.88 -16.26 -15.87
N ARG A 93 7.90 -15.38 -15.97
CA ARG A 93 7.23 -15.02 -17.23
C ARG A 93 7.92 -13.86 -17.97
N GLU A 94 9.06 -13.39 -17.46
CA GLU A 94 9.79 -12.19 -17.90
C GLU A 94 10.49 -12.32 -19.27
N GLY A 95 10.17 -13.36 -20.06
CA GLY A 95 10.80 -13.64 -21.35
C GLY A 95 10.74 -12.52 -22.39
N GLU A 96 9.74 -11.62 -22.32
CA GLU A 96 9.61 -10.47 -23.26
C GLU A 96 8.87 -9.24 -22.67
N ARG A 97 8.49 -9.22 -21.39
CA ARG A 97 7.48 -8.26 -20.86
C ARG A 97 8.03 -7.31 -19.80
N ARG A 98 8.74 -6.28 -20.24
CA ARG A 98 9.08 -5.13 -19.38
C ARG A 98 7.80 -4.34 -19.01
N GLY A 99 7.66 -3.95 -17.75
CA GLY A 99 6.59 -3.05 -17.29
C GLY A 99 5.27 -3.71 -16.88
N VAL A 100 5.31 -5.00 -16.50
CA VAL A 100 4.18 -5.62 -15.79
C VAL A 100 4.18 -5.14 -14.34
N LYS A 101 3.00 -4.75 -13.86
CA LYS A 101 2.74 -4.41 -12.45
C LYS A 101 1.80 -5.41 -11.81
N VAL A 102 2.00 -5.69 -10.53
CA VAL A 102 1.13 -6.56 -9.73
C VAL A 102 0.46 -5.71 -8.66
N TYR A 103 -0.86 -5.59 -8.74
CA TYR A 103 -1.69 -4.90 -7.77
C TYR A 103 -2.26 -5.91 -6.77
N VAL A 104 -1.99 -5.71 -5.48
CA VAL A 104 -2.47 -6.57 -4.40
C VAL A 104 -3.51 -5.82 -3.59
N ASP A 105 -4.74 -6.30 -3.63
CA ASP A 105 -5.89 -5.75 -2.90
C ASP A 105 -5.90 -6.27 -1.46
N VAL A 106 -5.73 -5.36 -0.49
CA VAL A 106 -5.78 -5.67 0.94
C VAL A 106 -7.12 -5.35 1.61
N THR A 107 -8.14 -4.92 0.85
CA THR A 107 -9.44 -4.45 1.37
C THR A 107 -10.09 -5.45 2.32
N ASP A 108 -10.08 -6.74 1.94
CA ASP A 108 -10.71 -7.83 2.69
C ASP A 108 -9.69 -8.67 3.48
N MET A 109 -8.40 -8.34 3.42
CA MET A 109 -7.36 -9.15 4.05
C MET A 109 -7.36 -8.97 5.58
N PRO A 110 -7.36 -10.06 6.37
CA PRO A 110 -7.11 -9.93 7.80
C PRO A 110 -5.67 -9.43 8.06
N PRO A 111 -5.37 -8.91 9.26
CA PRO A 111 -4.10 -8.23 9.55
C PRO A 111 -2.84 -9.02 9.17
N LEU A 112 -2.80 -10.33 9.46
CA LEU A 112 -1.66 -11.19 9.11
C LEU A 112 -1.42 -11.31 7.60
N MET A 113 -2.50 -11.37 6.82
CA MET A 113 -2.43 -11.49 5.37
C MET A 113 -2.06 -10.15 4.72
N ALA A 114 -2.62 -9.04 5.22
CA ALA A 114 -2.24 -7.69 4.77
C ALA A 114 -0.75 -7.40 5.06
N ALA A 115 -0.26 -7.82 6.24
CA ALA A 115 1.16 -7.73 6.57
C ALA A 115 2.05 -8.58 5.65
N ALA A 116 1.60 -9.79 5.29
CA ALA A 116 2.30 -10.61 4.31
C ALA A 116 2.35 -9.96 2.92
N ALA A 117 1.24 -9.35 2.48
CA ALA A 117 1.18 -8.59 1.24
C ALA A 117 2.18 -7.42 1.24
N GLY A 118 2.21 -6.63 2.32
CA GLY A 118 3.17 -5.53 2.48
C GLY A 118 4.63 -6.01 2.46
N ALA A 119 4.94 -7.12 3.15
CA ALA A 119 6.28 -7.71 3.13
C ALA A 119 6.69 -8.16 1.71
N VAL A 120 5.77 -8.74 0.93
CA VAL A 120 6.03 -9.09 -0.48
C VAL A 120 6.25 -7.82 -1.31
N ALA A 121 5.42 -6.80 -1.14
CA ALA A 121 5.55 -5.55 -1.90
C ALA A 121 6.92 -4.89 -1.71
N MET A 122 7.46 -4.92 -0.49
CA MET A 122 8.81 -4.41 -0.21
C MET A 122 9.94 -5.19 -0.92
N MET A 123 9.68 -6.39 -1.43
CA MET A 123 10.66 -7.24 -2.11
C MET A 123 10.63 -7.10 -3.64
N PHE A 124 9.64 -6.41 -4.21
CA PHE A 124 9.45 -6.27 -5.65
C PHE A 124 9.02 -4.84 -6.01
N GLU A 125 9.84 -4.14 -6.79
CA GLU A 125 9.56 -2.73 -7.20
C GLU A 125 8.23 -2.56 -7.95
N ASN A 126 7.76 -3.59 -8.65
CA ASN A 126 6.54 -3.54 -9.46
C ASN A 126 5.31 -4.14 -8.75
N VAL A 127 5.35 -4.29 -7.43
CA VAL A 127 4.19 -4.73 -6.63
C VAL A 127 3.64 -3.53 -5.87
N GLU A 128 2.39 -3.19 -6.15
CA GLU A 128 1.66 -2.11 -5.48
C GLU A 128 0.56 -2.71 -4.60
N VAL A 129 0.44 -2.24 -3.35
CA VAL A 129 -0.62 -2.63 -2.42
C VAL A 129 -1.65 -1.52 -2.37
N TYR A 130 -2.94 -1.86 -2.44
CA TYR A 130 -4.01 -0.88 -2.33
C TYR A 130 -5.18 -1.42 -1.50
N SER A 131 -5.99 -0.50 -0.98
CA SER A 131 -7.23 -0.80 -0.24
C SER A 131 -8.34 0.09 -0.76
N VAL A 132 -9.54 -0.47 -0.91
CA VAL A 132 -10.75 0.28 -1.28
C VAL A 132 -11.42 0.75 0.00
N ILE A 133 -11.56 2.06 0.13
CA ILE A 133 -12.20 2.67 1.31
C ILE A 133 -13.70 2.80 0.99
N PRO A 134 -14.60 2.12 1.75
CA PRO A 134 -16.03 2.27 1.55
C PRO A 134 -16.50 3.69 1.89
N ASP A 135 -17.55 4.14 1.21
CA ASP A 135 -18.21 5.41 1.45
C ASP A 135 -18.93 5.44 2.80
N VAL A 136 -19.64 4.35 3.14
CA VAL A 136 -20.27 4.17 4.44
C VAL A 136 -19.27 3.54 5.41
N ARG A 137 -18.83 4.36 6.37
CA ARG A 137 -17.96 3.89 7.47
C ARG A 137 -18.80 3.25 8.57
N GLY A 138 -18.38 2.07 9.03
CA GLY A 138 -18.96 1.45 10.23
C GLY A 138 -20.33 0.79 10.01
N GLU A 139 -20.69 0.44 8.77
CA GLU A 139 -21.99 -0.18 8.44
C GLU A 139 -22.25 -1.51 9.18
N PHE A 140 -21.18 -2.13 9.73
CA PHE A 140 -21.24 -3.34 10.55
C PHE A 140 -21.31 -3.07 12.07
N ILE A 141 -21.20 -1.81 12.49
CA ILE A 141 -21.27 -1.40 13.89
C ILE A 141 -22.70 -0.90 14.17
N PRO A 142 -23.43 -1.47 15.13
CA PRO A 142 -24.74 -0.98 15.52
C PRO A 142 -24.71 0.50 15.97
N ASP A 143 -25.85 1.19 15.96
CA ASP A 143 -25.93 2.57 16.42
C ASP A 143 -25.51 2.64 17.91
N PRO A 144 -24.53 3.48 18.31
CA PRO A 144 -24.06 3.60 19.69
C PRO A 144 -25.14 3.93 20.73
N ARG A 145 -26.32 4.36 20.31
CA ARG A 145 -27.46 4.68 21.17
C ARG A 145 -28.41 3.50 21.39
N THR A 146 -28.06 2.32 20.88
CA THR A 146 -28.91 1.13 20.90
C THR A 146 -28.31 0.04 21.80
N PRO A 147 -29.12 -0.73 22.54
CA PRO A 147 -28.62 -1.85 23.35
C PRO A 147 -27.81 -2.88 22.53
N GLU A 148 -28.15 -3.04 21.24
CA GLU A 148 -27.44 -3.90 20.31
C GLU A 148 -25.97 -3.50 20.14
N PHE A 149 -25.63 -2.22 20.34
CA PHE A 149 -24.25 -1.77 20.33
C PHE A 149 -23.48 -2.29 21.54
N ASP A 150 -24.06 -2.21 22.74
CA ASP A 150 -23.41 -2.70 23.97
C ASP A 150 -23.20 -4.21 23.89
N ASP A 151 -24.22 -4.96 23.46
CA ASP A 151 -24.11 -6.41 23.22
C ASP A 151 -23.02 -6.75 22.20
N TRP A 152 -22.94 -5.98 21.11
CA TRP A 152 -21.91 -6.16 20.09
C TRP A 152 -20.52 -5.85 20.65
N VAL A 153 -20.36 -4.80 21.46
CA VAL A 153 -19.10 -4.43 22.10
C VAL A 153 -18.67 -5.51 23.08
N GLU A 154 -19.54 -5.96 23.98
CA GLU A 154 -19.25 -7.04 24.92
C GLU A 154 -18.87 -8.34 24.21
N GLN A 155 -19.57 -8.68 23.13
CA GLN A 155 -19.22 -9.83 22.31
C GLN A 155 -17.81 -9.69 21.71
N LYS A 156 -17.45 -8.50 21.19
CA LYS A 156 -16.11 -8.26 20.65
C LYS A 156 -15.04 -8.29 21.73
N ASP A 157 -15.32 -7.76 22.92
CA ASP A 157 -14.39 -7.71 24.04
C ASP A 157 -14.19 -9.08 24.71
N SER A 158 -15.18 -9.97 24.61
CA SER A 158 -15.05 -11.36 25.09
C SER A 158 -14.07 -12.23 24.28
N ALA A 159 -13.52 -11.71 23.18
CA ALA A 159 -12.57 -12.44 22.35
C ALA A 159 -11.22 -12.60 23.07
N HIS A 160 -10.78 -13.85 23.22
CA HIS A 160 -9.48 -14.15 23.81
C HIS A 160 -8.41 -14.42 22.74
N ALA A 161 -7.19 -13.97 23.02
CA ALA A 161 -6.06 -14.20 22.12
C ALA A 161 -5.78 -15.71 22.00
N GLN A 162 -5.90 -16.25 20.79
CA GLN A 162 -5.50 -17.62 20.49
C GLN A 162 -3.97 -17.73 20.38
N GLU A 163 -3.33 -16.73 19.77
CA GLU A 163 -1.87 -16.66 19.58
C GLU A 163 -1.45 -15.20 19.35
N VAL A 164 -0.26 -14.83 19.82
CA VAL A 164 0.41 -13.58 19.42
C VAL A 164 1.44 -13.90 18.34
N ALA A 165 1.07 -13.69 17.09
CA ALA A 165 1.97 -13.93 15.97
C ALA A 165 2.94 -12.75 15.76
N LYS A 166 4.25 -13.03 15.83
CA LYS A 166 5.28 -12.08 15.37
C LYS A 166 5.45 -12.23 13.86
N LEU A 167 5.36 -11.13 13.14
CA LEU A 167 5.54 -11.11 11.69
C LEU A 167 7.03 -11.25 11.35
N PRO A 168 7.44 -12.25 10.57
CA PRO A 168 8.80 -12.32 10.06
C PRO A 168 8.93 -11.31 8.91
N LEU A 169 9.73 -10.28 9.12
CA LEU A 169 10.00 -9.26 8.11
C LEU A 169 11.34 -9.52 7.43
N PRO A 170 11.52 -9.11 6.16
CA PRO A 170 12.84 -9.12 5.52
C PRO A 170 13.87 -8.38 6.39
N GLY A 171 15.06 -8.99 6.58
CA GLY A 171 16.08 -8.46 7.48
C GLY A 171 16.68 -7.12 7.03
N ARG A 172 16.71 -6.86 5.72
CA ARG A 172 17.09 -5.56 5.16
C ARG A 172 15.87 -4.66 5.15
N ARG A 173 15.71 -3.88 6.22
CA ARG A 173 14.72 -2.80 6.25
C ARG A 173 15.20 -1.74 5.28
N VAL A 174 14.32 -1.30 4.37
CA VAL A 174 14.59 -0.09 3.59
C VAL A 174 14.66 1.04 4.61
N SER A 175 15.88 1.44 4.94
CA SER A 175 16.11 2.71 5.59
C SER A 175 15.72 3.75 4.56
N ALA A 176 14.55 4.38 4.70
CA ALA A 176 14.43 5.75 4.22
C ALA A 176 15.46 6.51 5.06
N ALA A 177 16.68 6.60 4.55
CA ALA A 177 17.81 7.14 5.26
C ALA A 177 17.56 8.65 5.37
N LEU A 178 16.84 9.03 6.42
CA LEU A 178 16.73 10.39 6.92
C LEU A 178 17.96 10.77 7.77
N ASP A 179 19.09 10.11 7.52
CA ASP A 179 20.40 10.42 8.11
C ASP A 179 21.00 11.72 7.54
N SER A 180 20.39 12.27 6.49
CA SER A 180 20.75 13.56 5.92
C SER A 180 19.91 14.70 6.50
N GLU A 181 20.54 15.59 7.27
CA GLU A 181 19.96 16.87 7.69
C GLU A 181 19.38 17.67 6.51
N LYS A 182 19.99 17.55 5.32
CA LYS A 182 19.48 18.21 4.11
C LYS A 182 18.17 17.63 3.62
N LYS A 183 17.98 16.30 3.65
CA LYS A 183 16.69 15.67 3.30
C LYS A 183 15.61 16.12 4.28
N LEU A 184 15.90 16.11 5.58
CA LEU A 184 14.99 16.60 6.62
C LEU A 184 14.60 18.06 6.37
N LYS A 185 15.57 18.94 6.12
CA LYS A 185 15.34 20.35 5.83
C LYS A 185 14.42 20.55 4.61
N ILE A 186 14.62 19.79 3.54
CA ILE A 186 13.75 19.81 2.35
C ILE A 186 12.33 19.37 2.70
N LEU A 187 12.17 18.26 3.42
CA LEU A 187 10.89 17.73 3.83
C LEU A 187 10.09 18.73 4.68
N PHE A 188 10.71 19.32 5.70
CA PHE A 188 10.08 20.37 6.53
C PHE A 188 9.77 21.64 5.73
N THR A 189 10.67 22.03 4.83
CA THR A 189 10.45 23.20 3.95
C THR A 189 9.25 22.98 3.04
N LEU A 190 9.15 21.82 2.39
CA LEU A 190 8.01 21.48 1.55
C LEU A 190 6.71 21.46 2.37
N ARG A 191 6.71 20.90 3.59
CA ARG A 191 5.54 20.95 4.48
C ARG A 191 5.10 22.39 4.76
N ARG A 192 6.04 23.29 5.04
CA ARG A 192 5.76 24.72 5.25
C ARG A 192 5.18 25.39 3.99
N LEU A 193 5.54 24.91 2.81
CA LEU A 193 5.01 25.34 1.52
C LEU A 193 3.74 24.56 1.10
N ASN A 194 2.95 24.05 2.05
CA ASN A 194 1.75 23.24 1.80
C ASN A 194 1.98 21.95 0.97
N GLY A 195 3.22 21.46 0.98
CA GLY A 195 3.64 20.21 0.37
C GLY A 195 4.16 20.33 -1.05
N SER A 196 4.37 21.54 -1.59
CA SER A 196 4.94 21.71 -2.94
C SER A 196 5.80 22.97 -3.09
N ALA A 197 6.79 22.91 -3.99
CA ALA A 197 7.56 24.05 -4.46
C ALA A 197 7.52 24.12 -5.99
N GLU A 198 7.34 25.33 -6.54
CA GLU A 198 7.16 25.57 -7.97
C GLU A 198 8.39 25.21 -8.82
N SER A 199 9.59 25.28 -8.22
CA SER A 199 10.83 24.88 -8.86
C SER A 199 11.88 24.41 -7.84
N VAL A 200 12.90 23.71 -8.34
CA VAL A 200 14.10 23.36 -7.54
C VAL A 200 14.78 24.61 -6.98
N VAL A 201 14.78 25.71 -7.74
CA VAL A 201 15.41 26.99 -7.33
C VAL A 201 14.63 27.62 -6.17
N ASP A 202 13.29 27.60 -6.24
CA ASP A 202 12.44 28.14 -5.17
C ASP A 202 12.55 27.29 -3.90
N LEU A 203 12.65 25.97 -4.05
CA LEU A 203 12.90 25.07 -2.93
C LEU A 203 14.25 25.36 -2.27
N MET A 204 15.33 25.51 -3.04
CA MET A 204 16.65 25.89 -2.52
C MET A 204 16.61 27.21 -1.76
N ARG A 205 15.98 28.24 -2.33
CA ARG A 205 15.81 29.55 -1.67
C ARG A 205 14.99 29.43 -0.39
N ALA A 206 13.92 28.64 -0.40
CA ALA A 206 13.07 28.40 0.78
C ALA A 206 13.81 27.64 1.89
N CYS A 207 14.78 26.80 1.52
CA CYS A 207 15.73 26.20 2.45
C CYS A 207 16.82 27.18 2.90
N GLY A 208 16.90 28.40 2.36
CA GLY A 208 17.92 29.39 2.72
C GLY A 208 19.27 29.20 2.03
N ASP A 209 19.32 28.43 0.94
CA ASP A 209 20.50 28.28 0.08
C ASP A 209 20.46 29.30 -1.08
N ASP A 210 21.65 29.72 -1.57
CA ASP A 210 21.78 30.65 -2.71
C ASP A 210 22.12 29.90 -4.02
N PRO A 211 21.14 29.72 -4.94
CA PRO A 211 21.33 28.97 -6.17
C PRO A 211 22.12 29.71 -7.25
N GLU A 212 22.26 31.04 -7.17
CA GLU A 212 22.94 31.87 -8.18
C GLU A 212 24.44 31.96 -7.92
N ARG A 213 24.83 31.88 -6.65
CA ARG A 213 26.23 31.98 -6.22
C ARG A 213 27.00 30.66 -6.30
N TYR A 214 26.31 29.51 -6.32
CA TYR A 214 26.95 28.18 -6.29
C TYR A 214 26.31 27.16 -7.26
N PRO A 215 26.74 27.11 -8.54
CA PRO A 215 26.25 26.12 -9.52
C PRO A 215 26.42 24.66 -9.06
N ALA A 216 27.47 24.37 -8.29
CA ALA A 216 27.70 23.05 -7.70
C ALA A 216 26.62 22.65 -6.66
N ALA A 217 26.06 23.63 -5.93
CA ALA A 217 24.99 23.39 -4.96
C ALA A 217 23.68 22.97 -5.66
N LYS A 218 23.38 23.56 -6.83
CA LYS A 218 22.22 23.19 -7.65
C LYS A 218 22.32 21.76 -8.19
N ALA A 219 23.52 21.34 -8.62
CA ALA A 219 23.77 19.96 -9.06
C ALA A 219 23.62 18.97 -7.89
N ALA A 220 24.12 19.31 -6.71
CA ALA A 220 23.95 18.50 -5.51
C ALA A 220 22.47 18.36 -5.10
N TYR A 221 21.70 19.46 -5.11
CA TYR A 221 20.26 19.43 -4.86
C TYR A 221 19.51 18.56 -5.86
N SER A 222 19.86 18.66 -7.15
CA SER A 222 19.19 17.86 -8.18
C SER A 222 19.44 16.36 -8.00
N ARG A 223 20.63 15.96 -7.55
CA ARG A 223 20.95 14.58 -7.18
C ARG A 223 20.17 14.14 -5.93
N LEU A 224 20.14 14.99 -4.90
CA LEU A 224 19.42 14.72 -3.66
C LEU A 224 17.91 14.56 -3.90
N LEU A 225 17.30 15.42 -4.71
CA LEU A 225 15.90 15.31 -5.10
C LEU A 225 15.62 14.08 -5.96
N LYS A 226 16.60 13.60 -6.74
CA LYS A 226 16.46 12.33 -7.47
C LYS A 226 16.44 11.16 -6.49
N GLU A 227 17.33 11.15 -5.52
CA GLU A 227 17.38 10.13 -4.47
C GLU A 227 16.10 10.12 -3.64
N MET A 228 15.61 11.30 -3.20
CA MET A 228 14.34 11.40 -2.47
C MET A 228 13.12 10.95 -3.29
N GLU A 229 13.16 11.12 -4.62
CA GLU A 229 12.12 10.60 -5.53
C GLU A 229 12.22 9.07 -5.67
N GLU A 230 13.42 8.51 -5.77
CA GLU A 230 13.67 7.06 -5.77
C GLU A 230 13.24 6.40 -4.44
N GLU A 231 13.38 7.12 -3.33
CA GLU A 231 12.88 6.72 -2.00
C GLU A 231 11.35 6.89 -1.85
N GLY A 232 10.68 7.48 -2.85
CA GLY A 232 9.23 7.72 -2.85
C GLY A 232 8.77 8.82 -1.91
N LEU A 233 9.66 9.70 -1.42
CA LEU A 233 9.34 10.80 -0.51
C LEU A 233 8.74 12.01 -1.25
N ILE A 234 9.15 12.21 -2.50
CA ILE A 234 8.70 13.31 -3.36
C ILE A 234 8.41 12.81 -4.78
N GLU A 235 7.64 13.60 -5.50
CA GLU A 235 7.41 13.45 -6.94
C GLU A 235 7.80 14.76 -7.66
N ARG A 236 8.29 14.64 -8.89
CA ARG A 236 8.61 15.80 -9.73
C ARG A 236 7.69 15.86 -10.94
N GLU A 237 6.84 16.88 -10.99
CA GLU A 237 5.98 17.14 -12.15
C GLU A 237 6.68 18.14 -13.08
N GLN A 238 6.81 17.78 -14.36
CA GLN A 238 7.30 18.70 -15.38
C GLN A 238 6.14 19.54 -15.92
N GLU A 239 6.15 20.83 -15.62
CA GLU A 239 5.17 21.80 -16.12
C GLU A 239 5.90 22.83 -17.00
N GLY A 240 5.96 22.55 -18.31
CA GLY A 240 6.70 23.36 -19.28
C GLY A 240 8.21 23.38 -19.03
N ARG A 241 8.76 24.57 -18.71
CA ARG A 241 10.18 24.77 -18.35
C ARG A 241 10.45 24.60 -16.85
N SER A 242 9.42 24.51 -16.01
CA SER A 242 9.59 24.30 -14.56
C SER A 242 9.43 22.83 -14.20
N ARG A 243 10.10 22.45 -13.11
CA ARG A 243 9.91 21.16 -12.45
C ARG A 243 9.42 21.42 -11.04
N ARG A 244 8.09 21.29 -10.85
CA ARG A 244 7.47 21.37 -9.54
C ARG A 244 7.90 20.16 -8.73
N VAL A 245 8.19 20.37 -7.45
CA VAL A 245 8.55 19.32 -6.50
C VAL A 245 7.44 19.21 -5.47
N ARG A 246 6.82 18.03 -5.30
CA ARG A 246 5.73 17.80 -4.35
C ARG A 246 6.05 16.65 -3.41
N LEU A 247 5.61 16.73 -2.16
CA LEU A 247 5.59 15.57 -1.26
C LEU A 247 4.57 14.55 -1.76
N THR A 248 4.98 13.28 -1.80
CA THR A 248 4.04 12.15 -1.93
C THR A 248 3.24 12.00 -0.62
N GLU A 249 2.20 11.16 -0.63
CA GLU A 249 1.50 10.80 0.62
C GLU A 249 2.44 10.17 1.65
N TYR A 250 3.40 9.34 1.20
CA TYR A 250 4.43 8.79 2.07
C TYR A 250 5.31 9.89 2.67
N GLY A 251 5.79 10.83 1.85
CA GLY A 251 6.57 11.99 2.31
C GLY A 251 5.81 12.83 3.32
N ARG A 252 4.53 13.16 3.06
CA ARG A 252 3.67 13.91 3.99
C ARG A 252 3.50 13.20 5.34
N ALA A 253 3.22 11.90 5.31
CA ALA A 253 3.08 11.09 6.51
C ALA A 253 4.37 11.06 7.33
N LEU A 254 5.53 10.95 6.66
CA LEU A 254 6.83 10.94 7.31
C LEU A 254 7.15 12.27 7.99
N VAL A 255 6.94 13.41 7.32
CA VAL A 255 7.18 14.73 7.96
C VAL A 255 6.26 14.91 9.17
N LEU A 256 4.99 14.52 9.06
CA LEU A 256 4.07 14.59 10.19
C LEU A 256 4.53 13.71 11.37
N ALA A 257 5.05 12.51 11.09
CA ALA A 257 5.58 11.61 12.11
C ALA A 257 6.80 12.22 12.82
N LEU A 258 7.70 12.89 12.09
CA LEU A 258 8.86 13.58 12.67
C LEU A 258 8.46 14.73 13.59
N VAL A 259 7.51 15.57 13.17
CA VAL A 259 6.97 16.65 14.00
C VAL A 259 6.38 16.10 15.30
N ARG A 260 5.58 15.04 15.20
CA ARG A 260 5.00 14.37 16.38
C ARG A 260 6.06 13.75 17.28
N ALA A 261 7.17 13.27 16.72
CA ALA A 261 8.28 12.74 17.50
C ALA A 261 9.00 13.84 18.29
N GLU A 262 9.20 15.03 17.70
CA GLU A 262 9.71 16.22 18.40
C GLU A 262 8.76 16.63 19.53
N GLU A 263 7.46 16.75 19.25
CA GLU A 263 6.42 17.06 20.26
C GLU A 263 6.38 16.05 21.41
N LEU A 264 6.68 14.77 21.14
CA LEU A 264 6.74 13.71 22.16
C LEU A 264 8.01 13.79 22.99
N ALA A 265 9.14 14.18 22.41
CA ALA A 265 10.42 14.32 23.12
C ALA A 265 10.45 15.54 24.05
N GLU A 266 9.63 16.55 23.77
CA GLU A 266 9.45 17.74 24.61
C GLU A 266 8.52 17.52 25.82
N ARG A 267 7.85 16.36 25.93
CA ARG A 267 6.96 15.98 27.04
C ARG A 267 7.68 15.17 28.10
#